data_AF-A0A0D0S6B5-F1
#
_entry.id   AF-A0A0D0S6B5-F1
#
_cell.length_a   1.000
_cell.length_b   1.000
_cell.length_c   1.000
_cell.angle_alpha   90.00
_cell.angle_beta   90.00
_cell.angle_gamma   90.00
#
_symmetry.space_group_name_H-M   'P 1'
#
loop_
_entity.id
_entity.type
_entity.pdbx_description
1 polymer ?
#
loop_
_entity_poly.entity_id
_entity_poly.type
_entity_poly.pdbx_seq_one_letter_code
_entity_poly.pdbx_strand_id
1 'polypeptide(L)'
;MNTGRRYYFLTIAEKLNITRAAEDLMVSQPSLTQYLNNLEKELDIKLIDRNFTPLRLTTAGRIYYNYLKDCKLKDEILENDLNELRTNEDTSLRIGIPLQKSYDITANIFPIVTEKISKYPYKCMGRNYKYCKRRTS
;
A
#
# COMPACT_ATOMS: atom_id res chain seq x y z
N MET A 1 11.35 -5.14 6.66
CA MET A 1 11.44 -5.51 8.10
C MET A 1 10.84 -6.91 8.28
N ASN A 2 10.94 -7.55 9.45
CA ASN A 2 10.60 -8.98 9.63
C ASN A 2 9.07 -9.24 9.59
N THR A 3 8.46 -9.06 8.42
CA THR A 3 7.01 -8.93 8.16
C THR A 3 6.27 -10.27 8.15
N GLY A 4 6.99 -11.39 7.97
CA GLY A 4 6.38 -12.71 7.74
C GLY A 4 5.42 -13.15 8.85
N ARG A 5 5.77 -12.91 10.13
CA ARG A 5 4.91 -13.28 11.27
C ARG A 5 3.56 -12.56 11.23
N ARG A 6 3.53 -11.25 10.98
CA ARG A 6 2.28 -10.48 10.94
C ARG A 6 1.36 -10.94 9.81
N TYR A 7 1.96 -11.28 8.66
CA TYR A 7 1.23 -11.73 7.48
C TYR A 7 0.54 -13.09 7.69
N TYR A 8 1.15 -13.98 8.48
CA TYR A 8 0.57 -15.28 8.81
C TYR A 8 -0.76 -15.13 9.56
N PHE A 9 -0.79 -14.33 10.62
CA PHE A 9 -2.03 -14.10 11.36
C PHE A 9 -3.09 -13.37 10.52
N LEU A 10 -2.71 -12.33 9.77
CA LEU A 10 -3.63 -11.61 8.88
C LEU A 10 -4.32 -12.58 7.90
N THR A 11 -3.56 -13.49 7.30
CA THR A 11 -4.11 -14.47 6.34
C THR A 11 -5.04 -15.48 7.02
N ILE A 12 -4.69 -15.97 8.23
CA ILE A 12 -5.58 -16.85 9.01
C ILE A 12 -6.90 -16.14 9.32
N ALA A 13 -6.83 -14.88 9.75
CA ALA A 13 -7.98 -14.06 10.11
C ALA A 13 -8.89 -13.75 8.91
N GLU A 14 -8.33 -13.60 7.71
CA GLU A 14 -9.08 -13.37 6.48
C GLU A 14 -9.74 -14.64 5.94
N LYS A 15 -9.06 -15.79 6.03
CA LYS A 15 -9.55 -17.06 5.49
C LYS A 15 -10.47 -17.81 6.44
N LEU A 16 -10.37 -17.54 7.75
CA LEU A 16 -11.10 -18.25 8.81
C LEU A 16 -10.97 -19.78 8.71
N ASN A 17 -9.85 -20.23 8.12
CA ASN A 17 -9.52 -21.61 7.85
C ASN A 17 -8.00 -21.74 7.76
N ILE A 18 -7.39 -22.48 8.69
CA ILE A 18 -5.93 -22.60 8.80
C ILE A 18 -5.35 -23.35 7.59
N THR A 19 -6.04 -24.37 7.07
CA THR A 19 -5.57 -25.13 5.90
C THR A 19 -5.51 -24.24 4.66
N ARG A 20 -6.58 -23.49 4.38
CA ARG A 20 -6.61 -22.54 3.26
C ARG A 20 -5.59 -21.42 3.43
N ALA A 21 -5.40 -20.93 4.65
CA ALA A 21 -4.38 -19.92 4.92
C ALA A 21 -2.96 -20.46 4.69
N ALA A 22 -2.69 -21.73 5.02
CA ALA A 22 -1.39 -22.35 4.78
C ALA A 22 -1.11 -22.54 3.27
N GLU A 23 -2.13 -22.92 2.50
CA GLU A 23 -2.07 -23.00 1.03
C GLU A 23 -1.74 -21.64 0.41
N ASP A 24 -2.45 -20.57 0.80
CA ASP A 24 -2.22 -19.20 0.32
C ASP A 24 -0.81 -18.69 0.66
N LEU A 25 -0.28 -19.07 1.83
CA LEU A 25 1.05 -18.68 2.30
C LEU A 25 2.16 -19.58 1.76
N MET A 26 1.83 -20.65 1.02
CA MET A 26 2.77 -21.68 0.57
C MET A 26 3.60 -22.29 1.71
N VAL A 27 2.98 -22.48 2.87
CA VAL A 27 3.60 -23.10 4.06
C VAL A 27 2.85 -24.36 4.47
N SER A 28 3.47 -25.19 5.32
CA SER A 28 2.79 -26.37 5.84
C SER A 28 1.77 -25.98 6.92
N GLN A 29 0.59 -26.61 6.91
CA GLN A 29 -0.44 -26.40 7.93
C GLN A 29 0.06 -26.63 9.38
N PRO A 30 0.92 -27.63 9.68
CA PRO A 30 1.51 -27.78 11.01
C PRO A 30 2.35 -26.57 11.43
N SER A 31 3.14 -25.99 10.52
CA SER A 31 3.96 -24.81 10.82
C SER A 31 3.11 -23.58 11.16
N LEU A 32 2.01 -23.37 10.42
CA LEU A 32 1.09 -22.26 10.65
C LEU A 32 0.31 -22.42 11.96
N THR A 33 -0.06 -23.67 12.29
CA THR A 33 -0.71 -24.01 13.57
C THR A 33 0.24 -23.80 14.74
N GLN A 34 1.50 -24.22 14.61
CA GLN A 34 2.53 -24.01 15.63
C GLN A 34 2.81 -22.52 15.84
N TYR A 35 2.91 -21.75 14.76
CA TYR A 35 3.02 -20.30 14.82
C TYR A 35 1.86 -19.67 15.60
N LEU A 36 0.61 -20.02 15.28
CA LEU A 36 -0.57 -19.49 15.96
C LEU A 36 -0.58 -19.87 17.45
N ASN A 37 -0.28 -21.14 17.78
CA ASN A 37 -0.21 -21.59 19.17
C ASN A 37 0.86 -20.84 19.97
N ASN A 38 2.03 -20.62 19.37
CA ASN A 38 3.13 -19.88 20.00
C ASN A 38 2.73 -18.41 20.21
N LEU A 39 2.06 -17.79 19.24
CA LEU A 39 1.57 -16.42 19.34
C LEU A 39 0.53 -16.29 20.47
N GLU A 40 -0.47 -17.17 20.52
CA GLU A 40 -1.47 -17.17 21.60
C GLU A 40 -0.83 -17.41 22.98
N LYS A 41 0.23 -18.21 23.05
CA LYS A 41 0.97 -18.46 24.29
C LYS A 41 1.83 -17.26 24.70
N GLU A 42 2.46 -16.59 23.76
CA GLU A 42 3.25 -15.37 24.02
C GLU A 42 2.37 -14.22 24.53
N LEU A 43 1.16 -14.11 24.01
CA LEU A 43 0.18 -13.09 24.40
C LEU A 43 -0.69 -13.49 25.60
N ASP A 44 -0.57 -14.73 26.07
CA ASP A 44 -1.43 -15.35 27.09
C ASP A 44 -2.93 -15.15 26.85
N ILE A 45 -3.34 -15.16 25.57
CA ILE A 45 -4.73 -14.93 25.16
C ILE A 45 -5.08 -15.68 23.89
N LYS A 46 -6.31 -16.19 23.82
CA LYS A 46 -6.84 -16.81 22.61
C LYS A 46 -7.25 -15.77 21.59
N LEU A 47 -6.73 -15.88 20.38
CA LEU A 47 -7.04 -15.00 19.25
C LEU A 47 -8.08 -15.64 18.32
N ILE A 48 -8.07 -16.98 18.23
CA ILE A 48 -9.00 -17.75 17.40
C ILE A 48 -9.88 -18.62 18.29
N ASP A 49 -11.18 -18.59 18.03
CA ASP A 49 -12.16 -19.53 18.56
C ASP A 49 -12.29 -20.73 17.61
N ARG A 50 -11.94 -21.91 18.13
CA ARG A 50 -11.92 -23.19 17.40
C ARG A 50 -13.20 -23.99 17.52
N ASN A 51 -14.16 -23.53 18.33
CA ASN A 51 -15.43 -24.24 18.52
C ASN A 51 -16.40 -24.03 17.34
N PHE A 52 -16.05 -23.14 16.41
CA PHE A 52 -16.87 -22.81 15.24
C PHE A 52 -16.19 -23.27 13.95
N THR A 53 -17.02 -23.78 13.03
CA THR A 53 -16.63 -24.07 11.65
C THR A 53 -17.53 -23.26 10.72
N PRO A 54 -17.03 -22.24 10.00
CA PRO A 54 -15.63 -21.79 9.92
C PRO A 54 -15.14 -21.14 11.23
N LEU A 55 -13.81 -21.04 11.38
CA LEU A 55 -13.18 -20.46 12.57
C LEU A 55 -13.65 -19.03 12.80
N ARG A 56 -13.59 -18.55 14.05
CA ARG A 56 -13.94 -17.17 14.39
C ARG A 56 -12.80 -16.49 15.13
N LEU A 57 -12.70 -15.17 14.98
CA LEU A 57 -11.83 -14.36 15.82
C LEU A 57 -12.51 -14.12 17.17
N THR A 58 -11.74 -14.23 18.25
CA THR A 58 -12.17 -13.75 19.56
C THR A 58 -12.19 -12.21 19.58
N THR A 59 -12.67 -11.61 20.66
CA THR A 59 -12.56 -10.15 20.86
C THR A 59 -11.11 -9.69 20.78
N ALA A 60 -10.19 -10.41 21.42
CA ALA A 60 -8.76 -10.14 21.36
C ALA A 60 -8.20 -10.33 19.94
N GLY A 61 -8.61 -11.39 19.24
CA GLY A 61 -8.25 -11.64 17.84
C GLY A 61 -8.66 -10.51 16.91
N ARG A 62 -9.83 -9.91 17.13
CA ARG A 62 -10.32 -8.76 16.34
C ARG A 62 -9.49 -7.50 16.60
N ILE A 63 -9.14 -7.23 17.86
CA ILE A 63 -8.28 -6.10 18.22
C ILE A 63 -6.90 -6.28 17.57
N TYR A 64 -6.32 -7.46 17.70
CA TYR A 64 -5.01 -7.78 17.14
C TYR A 64 -5.01 -7.70 15.60
N TYR A 65 -6.07 -8.19 14.94
CA TYR A 65 -6.24 -8.08 13.49
C TYR A 65 -6.26 -6.62 13.02
N ASN A 66 -7.05 -5.76 13.69
CA ASN A 66 -7.14 -4.34 13.34
C ASN A 66 -5.79 -3.64 13.52
N TYR A 67 -5.10 -3.91 14.63
CA TYR A 67 -3.75 -3.39 14.87
C TYR A 67 -2.77 -3.78 13.75
N LEU A 68 -2.79 -5.03 13.30
CA LEU A 68 -1.92 -5.48 12.21
C LEU A 68 -2.28 -4.83 10.87
N LYS A 69 -3.56 -4.57 10.60
CA LYS A 69 -3.98 -3.81 9.42
C LYS A 69 -3.45 -2.39 9.43
N ASP A 70 -3.53 -1.71 10.57
CA ASP A 70 -3.01 -0.35 10.70
C ASP A 70 -1.48 -0.30 10.54
N CYS A 71 -0.77 -1.29 11.10
CA CYS A 71 0.66 -1.44 10.86
C CYS A 71 0.99 -1.62 9.38
N LYS A 72 0.24 -2.49 8.67
CA LYS A 72 0.46 -2.72 7.23
C LYS A 72 0.28 -1.42 6.43
N LEU A 73 -0.77 -0.65 6.71
CA LEU A 73 -1.03 0.61 6.05
C LEU A 73 0.10 1.63 6.31
N LYS A 74 0.59 1.70 7.56
CA LYS A 74 1.72 2.58 7.90
C LYS A 74 3.02 2.16 7.21
N ASP A 75 3.26 0.85 7.10
CA ASP A 75 4.41 0.31 6.38
C ASP A 75 4.34 0.69 4.88
N GLU A 76 3.16 0.60 4.25
CA GLU A 76 2.94 1.02 2.85
C GLU A 76 3.17 2.53 2.63
N ILE A 77 2.68 3.37 3.55
CA ILE A 77 2.93 4.83 3.50
C ILE A 77 4.43 5.11 3.59
N LEU A 78 5.12 4.49 4.55
CA LEU A 78 6.56 4.67 4.73
C LEU A 78 7.34 4.26 3.48
N GLU A 79 7.00 3.13 2.86
CA GLU A 79 7.65 2.69 1.62
C GLU A 79 7.43 3.69 0.48
N ASN A 80 6.23 4.26 0.35
CA ASN A 80 5.94 5.30 -0.64
C ASN A 80 6.75 6.57 -0.38
N ASP A 81 6.74 7.08 0.86
CA ASP A 81 7.49 8.29 1.24
C ASP A 81 8.99 8.13 0.97
N LEU A 82 9.56 6.95 1.27
CA LEU A 82 10.95 6.65 0.99
C LEU A 82 11.24 6.52 -0.50
N ASN A 83 10.31 5.95 -1.28
CA ASN A 83 10.45 5.85 -2.73
C ASN A 83 10.38 7.21 -3.42
N GLU A 84 9.54 8.13 -2.94
CA GLU A 84 9.49 9.52 -3.43
C GLU A 84 10.84 10.24 -3.22
N LEU A 85 11.49 10.03 -2.07
CA LEU A 85 12.81 10.61 -1.81
C LEU A 85 13.91 10.03 -2.71
N ARG A 86 13.84 8.72 -3.01
CA ARG A 86 14.80 8.01 -3.88
C ARG A 86 14.65 8.38 -5.35
N THR A 87 13.44 8.67 -5.80
CA THR A 87 13.13 8.99 -7.21
C THR A 87 13.34 10.46 -7.57
N ASN A 88 14.10 11.22 -6.78
CA ASN A 88 14.70 12.51 -7.18
C ASN A 88 15.78 12.36 -8.29
N GLU A 89 15.59 11.42 -9.22
CA GLU A 89 16.13 11.53 -10.58
C GLU A 89 15.04 12.24 -11.40
N ASP A 90 15.41 13.35 -12.05
CA ASP A 90 14.58 14.24 -12.87
C ASP A 90 13.43 13.52 -13.62
N THR A 91 12.32 13.26 -12.93
CA THR A 91 11.16 12.56 -13.51
C THR A 91 10.34 13.60 -14.25
N SER A 92 10.79 13.92 -15.46
CA SER A 92 10.06 14.83 -16.34
C SER A 92 8.70 14.20 -16.70
N LEU A 93 7.63 14.73 -16.12
CA LEU A 93 6.26 14.35 -16.47
C LEU A 93 5.96 14.83 -17.90
N ARG A 94 5.89 13.88 -18.85
CA ARG A 94 5.48 14.14 -20.25
C ARG A 94 4.00 13.89 -20.43
N ILE A 95 3.24 14.95 -20.67
CA ILE A 95 1.80 14.88 -20.95
C ILE A 95 1.59 15.07 -22.45
N GLY A 96 1.08 14.04 -23.13
CA GLY A 96 0.67 14.09 -24.53
C GLY A 96 -0.79 14.49 -24.64
N ILE A 97 -1.08 15.64 -25.27
CA ILE A 97 -2.46 16.13 -25.42
C ILE A 97 -2.83 16.14 -26.90
N PRO A 98 -3.92 15.45 -27.32
CA PRO A 98 -4.41 15.56 -28.68
C PRO A 98 -4.90 16.98 -28.97
N LEU A 99 -4.55 17.51 -30.14
CA LEU A 99 -4.75 18.92 -30.51
C LEU A 99 -6.19 19.42 -30.29
N GLN A 100 -7.17 18.56 -30.56
CA GLN A 100 -8.60 18.85 -30.42
C GLN A 100 -9.04 19.12 -28.98
N LYS A 101 -8.36 18.54 -27.98
CA LYS A 101 -8.65 18.76 -26.54
C LYS A 101 -7.63 19.67 -25.86
N SER A 102 -6.70 20.23 -26.64
CA SER A 102 -5.60 21.02 -26.10
C SER A 102 -6.09 22.30 -25.40
N TYR A 103 -7.05 23.02 -25.99
CA TYR A 103 -7.58 24.25 -25.42
C TYR A 103 -8.33 24.01 -24.10
N ASP A 104 -9.23 23.02 -24.05
CA ASP A 104 -10.02 22.75 -22.85
C ASP A 104 -9.16 22.29 -21.66
N ILE A 105 -8.18 21.41 -21.95
CA ILE A 105 -7.25 20.89 -20.93
C ILE A 105 -6.27 21.99 -20.52
N THR A 106 -5.77 22.80 -21.45
CA THR A 106 -4.81 23.88 -21.15
C THR A 106 -5.47 25.05 -20.40
N ALA A 107 -6.74 25.37 -20.68
CA ALA A 107 -7.42 26.49 -20.04
C ALA A 107 -7.91 26.15 -18.63
N ASN A 108 -8.45 24.93 -18.43
CA ASN A 108 -9.16 24.59 -17.18
C ASN A 108 -8.33 23.69 -16.25
N ILE A 109 -7.60 22.73 -16.81
CA ILE A 109 -6.93 21.68 -16.03
C ILE A 109 -5.47 22.07 -15.75
N PHE A 110 -4.80 22.70 -16.70
CA PHE A 110 -3.40 23.12 -16.55
C PHE A 110 -3.12 24.05 -15.37
N PRO A 111 -3.91 25.12 -15.07
CA PRO A 111 -3.67 25.93 -13.88
C PRO A 111 -3.78 25.11 -12.58
N ILE A 112 -4.75 24.21 -12.47
CA ILE A 112 -4.95 23.35 -11.30
C ILE A 112 -3.80 22.35 -11.14
N VAL A 113 -3.36 21.76 -12.26
CA VAL A 113 -2.28 20.79 -12.27
C VAL A 113 -0.96 21.48 -11.95
N THR A 114 -0.64 22.62 -12.59
CA THR A 114 0.59 23.41 -12.36
C THR A 114 0.73 23.94 -10.94
N GLU A 115 -0.37 24.32 -10.29
CA GLU A 115 -0.36 24.69 -8.87
C GLU A 115 0.11 23.53 -7.98
N LYS A 116 -0.40 22.31 -8.25
CA LYS A 116 -0.04 21.10 -7.47
C LYS A 116 1.33 20.53 -7.84
N ILE A 117 1.76 20.63 -9.09
CA ILE A 117 3.07 20.11 -9.56
C ILE A 117 4.20 21.14 -9.57
N SER A 118 3.97 22.38 -9.10
CA SER A 118 5.00 23.43 -8.96
C SER A 118 6.23 22.98 -8.14
N LYS A 119 6.11 21.88 -7.38
CA LYS A 119 7.18 21.26 -6.61
C LYS A 119 8.16 20.42 -7.46
N TYR A 120 7.80 20.08 -8.70
CA TYR A 120 8.58 19.19 -9.57
C TYR A 120 8.97 19.89 -10.90
N PRO A 121 10.16 19.60 -11.47
CA PRO A 121 10.54 20.11 -12.78
C PRO A 121 9.68 19.46 -13.89
N TYR A 122 8.85 20.26 -14.58
CA TYR A 122 8.01 19.78 -15.70
C TYR A 122 8.32 20.53 -17.00
N LYS A 123 8.16 19.84 -18.14
CA LYS A 123 8.38 20.40 -19.49
C LYS A 123 7.17 20.16 -20.38
N CYS A 124 6.51 21.25 -20.76
CA CYS A 124 5.41 21.19 -21.73
C CYS A 124 5.97 21.19 -23.15
N MET A 125 5.62 20.20 -23.96
CA MET A 125 5.97 20.14 -25.38
C MET A 125 4.70 20.20 -26.23
N GLY A 126 4.36 21.40 -26.69
CA GLY A 126 3.38 21.65 -27.74
C GLY A 126 4.05 22.39 -28.89
N ARG A 127 3.69 22.09 -30.15
CA ARG A 127 4.36 22.64 -31.34
C ARG A 127 4.27 24.16 -31.48
N ASN A 128 3.51 24.88 -30.64
CA ASN A 128 3.31 26.33 -30.75
C ASN A 128 3.05 27.10 -29.42
N TYR A 129 3.60 26.67 -28.28
CA TYR A 129 3.45 27.45 -27.04
C TYR A 129 4.80 27.65 -26.31
N LYS A 130 5.28 28.90 -26.31
CA LYS A 130 6.45 29.38 -25.54
C LYS A 130 6.09 29.57 -24.06
N TYR A 131 5.92 28.48 -23.30
CA TYR A 131 5.90 28.57 -21.84
C TYR A 131 6.75 27.44 -21.26
N CYS A 132 8.06 27.71 -21.19
CA CYS A 132 9.04 26.87 -20.51
C CYS A 132 9.71 27.75 -19.47
N LYS A 133 9.31 27.63 -18.20
CA LYS A 133 10.11 28.18 -17.10
C LYS A 133 11.33 27.28 -16.95
N ARG A 134 12.43 27.63 -17.61
CA ARG A 134 13.75 27.13 -17.21
C ARG A 134 14.04 27.71 -15.83
N ARG A 135 14.43 26.87 -14.87
CA ARG A 135 15.26 27.34 -13.76
C ARG A 135 16.53 27.91 -14.41
N THR A 136 16.64 29.23 -14.45
CA THR A 136 17.95 29.87 -14.59
C THR A 136 18.63 29.68 -13.25
N SER A 137 19.74 28.93 -13.27
CA SER A 137 20.78 29.04 -12.24
C SER A 137 21.30 30.47 -12.16
#